data_AF-A0A543FZP1-F1
#
_entry.id   AF-A0A543FZP1-F1
#
_cell.length_a   1.000
_cell.length_b   1.000
_cell.length_c   1.000
_cell.angle_alpha   90.00
_cell.angle_beta   90.00
_cell.angle_gamma   90.00
#
_symmetry.space_group_name_H-M   'P 1'
#
loop_
_entity.id
_entity.type
_entity.pdbx_description
1 polymer ?
#
loop_
_entity_poly.entity_id
_entity_poly.type
_entity_poly.pdbx_seq_one_letter_code
_entity_poly.pdbx_strand_id
1 'polypeptide(L)' 'MNSMTTLTVKPKNKKELAAIKKILVGFNVDFDTNDDIEKPYNQDFVDKILQSKEEFKQGKFKTIESADLWK' A
#
# COMPACT_ATOMS: atom_id res chain seq x y z
N MET A 1 22.14 22.95 -4.36
CA MET A 1 21.70 21.58 -4.05
C MET A 1 20.29 21.70 -3.47
N ASN A 2 19.27 21.26 -4.19
CA ASN A 2 17.90 21.21 -3.65
C ASN A 2 17.72 19.82 -3.04
N SER A 3 17.98 19.70 -1.74
CA SER A 3 17.89 18.41 -1.04
C SER A 3 16.46 18.19 -0.53
N MET A 4 15.68 17.40 -1.26
CA MET A 4 14.38 16.91 -0.76
C MET A 4 14.64 15.94 0.39
N THR A 5 14.12 16.24 1.58
CA THR A 5 14.29 15.44 2.80
C THR A 5 12.93 15.03 3.33
N THR A 6 12.77 13.76 3.71
CA THR A 6 11.52 13.25 4.29
C THR A 6 11.49 13.49 5.80
N LEU A 7 10.36 13.99 6.31
CA LEU A 7 10.08 14.15 7.73
C LEU A 7 9.08 13.10 8.21
N THR A 8 9.48 12.21 9.12
CA THR A 8 8.57 11.24 9.77
C THR A 8 8.15 11.75 11.14
N VAL A 9 6.84 11.92 11.36
CA VAL A 9 6.29 12.40 12.64
C VAL A 9 5.58 11.26 13.37
N LYS A 10 5.89 11.06 14.67
CA LYS A 10 5.32 10.00 15.51
C LYS A 10 4.49 10.60 16.67
N PRO A 11 3.25 11.06 16.42
CA PRO A 11 2.41 11.63 17.47
C PRO A 11 2.04 10.58 18.54
N LYS A 12 1.96 10.99 19.80
CA LYS A 12 1.70 10.09 20.94
C LYS A 12 0.21 9.81 21.14
N ASN A 13 -0.66 10.64 20.58
CA ASN A 13 -2.12 10.53 20.73
C ASN A 13 -2.86 11.15 19.53
N LYS A 14 -4.17 10.86 19.43
CA LYS A 14 -5.04 11.32 18.33
C LYS A 14 -5.15 12.86 18.26
N LYS A 15 -5.06 13.56 19.40
CA LYS A 15 -5.16 15.02 19.45
C LYS A 15 -3.92 15.69 18.83
N GLU A 16 -2.73 15.16 19.13
CA GLU A 16 -1.48 15.59 18.50
C GLU A 16 -1.49 15.35 16.99
N LEU A 17 -1.91 14.15 16.55
CA LEU A 17 -2.02 13.84 15.12
C LEU A 17 -2.96 14.82 14.40
N ALA A 18 -4.14 15.09 14.97
CA ALA A 18 -5.11 16.01 14.38
C ALA A 18 -4.59 17.45 14.29
N ALA A 19 -3.83 17.91 15.29
CA ALA A 19 -3.21 19.22 15.25
C ALA A 19 -2.15 19.31 14.14
N ILE A 20 -1.28 18.30 14.03
CA ILE A 20 -0.23 18.23 12.99
C ILE A 20 -0.86 18.21 11.59
N LYS A 21 -1.90 17.38 11.35
CA LYS A 21 -2.60 17.33 10.05
C LYS A 21 -3.12 18.71 9.63
N LYS A 22 -3.74 19.47 10.55
CA LYS A 22 -4.24 20.82 10.25
C LYS A 22 -3.12 21.78 9.85
N ILE A 23 -1.98 21.68 10.50
CA ILE A 23 -0.80 22.50 10.17
C ILE A 23 -0.32 22.16 8.76
N LEU A 24 -0.14 20.87 8.44
CA LEU A 24 0.32 20.42 7.12
C LEU A 24 -0.63 20.84 5.99
N VAL A 25 -1.94 20.66 6.18
CA VAL A 25 -2.95 21.14 5.22
C VAL A 25 -2.89 22.66 5.05
N GLY A 26 -2.72 23.41 6.14
CA GLY A 26 -2.60 24.87 6.09
C GLY A 26 -1.38 25.36 5.28
N PHE A 27 -0.31 24.55 5.24
CA PHE A 27 0.87 24.81 4.41
C PHE A 27 0.79 24.18 3.01
N ASN A 28 -0.35 23.57 2.65
CA ASN A 28 -0.56 22.90 1.39
C ASN A 28 0.50 21.80 1.12
N VAL A 29 0.89 21.10 2.18
CA VAL A 29 1.84 19.98 2.16
C VAL A 29 1.05 18.68 2.13
N ASP A 30 1.28 17.88 1.10
CA ASP A 30 0.74 16.52 1.00
C ASP A 30 1.47 15.59 1.97
N PHE A 31 0.72 14.70 2.62
CA PHE A 31 1.26 13.72 3.55
C PHE A 31 0.51 12.39 3.44
N ASP A 32 1.25 11.30 3.55
CA ASP A 32 0.70 9.97 3.67
C ASP A 32 0.64 9.56 5.15
N THR A 33 -0.43 8.88 5.56
CA THR A 33 -0.48 8.25 6.87
C THR A 33 -0.27 6.74 6.73
N ASN A 34 0.20 6.08 7.79
CA ASN A 34 0.29 4.62 7.76
C ASN A 34 -1.08 3.99 7.51
N ASP A 35 -2.19 4.59 7.93
CA ASP A 35 -3.53 4.13 7.56
C ASP A 35 -3.80 4.19 6.04
N ASP A 36 -3.15 5.11 5.33
CA ASP A 36 -3.20 5.23 3.86
C ASP A 36 -2.25 4.25 3.15
N ILE A 37 -1.18 3.83 3.83
CA ILE A 37 -0.18 2.85 3.35
C ILE A 37 -0.65 1.41 3.66
N GLU A 38 -1.37 1.22 4.76
CA GLU A 38 -2.06 -0.01 5.18
C GLU A 38 -3.43 -0.16 4.50
N LYS A 39 -3.67 0.53 3.37
CA LYS A 39 -4.81 0.19 2.53
C LYS A 39 -4.72 -1.32 2.21
N PRO A 40 -5.83 -2.06 2.34
CA PRO A 40 -5.86 -3.46 1.94
C PRO A 40 -5.34 -3.58 0.50
N TYR A 41 -4.79 -4.75 0.16
CA TYR A 41 -4.32 -5.06 -1.19
C TYR A 41 -5.23 -4.41 -2.24
N ASN A 42 -4.63 -3.78 -3.25
CA ASN A 42 -5.37 -3.17 -4.37
C ASN A 42 -6.54 -4.10 -4.79
N GLN A 43 -7.75 -3.56 -4.91
CA GLN A 43 -8.94 -4.34 -5.21
C GLN A 43 -8.77 -5.19 -6.48
N ASP A 44 -8.12 -4.67 -7.51
CA ASP A 44 -7.81 -5.40 -8.74
C ASP A 44 -6.91 -6.62 -8.47
N PHE A 45 -5.97 -6.49 -7.53
CA PHE A 45 -5.13 -7.61 -7.09
C PHE A 45 -5.96 -8.64 -6.32
N VAL A 46 -6.83 -8.20 -5.42
CA VAL A 46 -7.74 -9.09 -4.67
C VAL A 46 -8.63 -9.87 -5.62
N ASP A 47 -9.26 -9.19 -6.58
CA ASP A 47 -10.16 -9.79 -7.56
C ASP A 47 -9.44 -10.83 -8.43
N LYS A 48 -8.21 -10.51 -8.87
CA LYS A 48 -7.36 -11.45 -9.62
C LYS A 48 -7.03 -12.72 -8.82
N ILE A 49 -6.74 -12.59 -7.53
CA ILE A 49 -6.45 -13.75 -6.66
C ILE A 49 -7.71 -14.58 -6.43
N LEU A 50 -8.87 -13.96 -6.24
CA LEU A 50 -10.14 -14.67 -6.10
C LEU A 50 -10.52 -15.43 -7.37
N GLN A 51 -10.36 -14.80 -8.53
CA GLN A 51 -10.54 -15.46 -9.82
C GLN A 51 -9.59 -16.66 -9.97
N SER A 52 -8.30 -16.47 -9.67
CA SER A 52 -7.30 -17.54 -9.78
C SER A 52 -7.63 -18.74 -8.88
N LYS A 53 -8.16 -18.51 -7.67
CA LYS A 53 -8.64 -19.59 -6.78
C LYS A 53 -9.78 -20.39 -7.38
N GLU A 54 -10.69 -19.73 -8.08
CA GLU A 54 -11.82 -20.39 -8.74
C GLU A 54 -11.35 -21.18 -9.98
N GLU A 55 -10.46 -20.60 -10.78
CA GLU A 55 -9.81 -21.30 -11.89
C GLU A 55 -9.06 -22.55 -11.43
N PHE A 56 -8.36 -22.48 -10.29
CA PHE A 56 -7.69 -23.64 -9.70
C PHE A 56 -8.68 -24.77 -9.35
N LYS A 57 -9.81 -24.44 -8.70
CA LYS A 57 -10.87 -25.43 -8.40
C LYS A 57 -11.47 -26.05 -9.67
N GLN A 58 -11.55 -25.27 -10.75
CA GLN A 58 -12.02 -25.72 -12.06
C GLN A 58 -10.96 -26.47 -12.88
N GLY A 59 -9.75 -26.67 -12.35
CA GLY A 59 -8.64 -27.33 -13.05
C GLY A 59 -7.99 -26.47 -14.14
N LYS A 60 -8.29 -25.16 -14.19
CA LYS A 60 -7.75 -24.19 -15.15
C LYS A 60 -6.44 -23.59 -14.64
N PHE A 61 -5.45 -24.43 -14.37
CA PHE A 61 -4.13 -23.99 -13.94
C PHE A 61 -3.03 -24.67 -14.76
N LYS A 62 -1.84 -24.07 -14.76
CA LYS A 62 -0.62 -24.69 -15.29
C LYS A 62 0.43 -24.73 -14.20
N THR A 63 1.12 -25.86 -14.08
CA THR A 63 2.30 -25.98 -13.24
C THR A 63 3.51 -25.55 -14.04
N ILE A 64 4.40 -24.78 -13.43
CA ILE A 64 5.69 -24.39 -13.99
C ILE A 64 6.77 -24.90 -13.07
N GLU A 65 7.87 -25.39 -13.64
CA GLU A 65 9.02 -25.78 -12.84
C GLU A 65 9.78 -24.55 -12.36
N SER A 66 10.39 -24.64 -11.18
CA SER A 66 11.15 -23.51 -10.61
C SER A 66 12.30 -23.05 -11.51
N ALA A 67 12.84 -23.97 -12.32
CA ALA A 67 13.88 -23.66 -13.31
C ALA A 67 13.38 -22.75 -14.45
N ASP A 68 12.08 -22.71 -14.73
CA ASP A 68 11.48 -21.86 -15.77
C ASP A 68 11.06 -20.48 -15.24
N LEU A 69 11.13 -20.24 -13.93
CA LEU A 69 10.81 -18.93 -13.32
C LEU A 69 11.88 -17.86 -13.58
N TRP A 70 13.11 -18.28 -13.89
CA TRP A 70 14.29 -17.41 -13.93
C TRP A 70 14.96 -17.33 -15.30
N LYS A 71 14.27 -17.77 -16.36
CA LYS A 71 14.77 -17.70 -17.75
C LYS A 71 14.46 -16.36 -18.41
#